data_AF-A0A6N7CXM6-F1
#
_entry.id   AF-A0A6N7CXM6-F1
#
_cell.length_a   1.000
_cell.length_b   1.000
_cell.length_c   1.000
_cell.angle_alpha   90.00
_cell.angle_beta   90.00
_cell.angle_gamma   90.00
#
_symmetry.space_group_name_H-M   'P 1'
#
loop_
_entity.id
_entity.type
_entity.pdbx_description
1 polymer ?
#
loop_
_entity_poly.entity_id
_entity_poly.type
_entity_poly.pdbx_seq_one_letter_code
_entity_poly.pdbx_strand_id
1 'polypeptide(L)'
;MSTTTAAAEQVDVRGPRFAAWITTAVLVAVLLTASFSTVVAGVILAVQAAVFAVAAAVGPRRSPYGRIFGKLVAPHIGPPTEREPTAPLRFAQLVGFIFSAAGLLGFALNAPVVGAVFTGFALFAAFLNAAFGICLGCQIYPLVARFRPSTSADHPTPNGKPRQILSEGKNMARSDVLVSTDWAQQNLKAPNIVFVEVDEDASAYDSGHIEGAIKLDWKKDLQDRVRRDFLDREQFSELLSARGVANDDEVVLYGGNNNWFAAYAYWYFKLYGHDNVKLLDGGRKKWELEQRPLSEDTVTRPSTTYRAAEPDLSIRAFRDEAVDAIGVLNLVDVRSPDEFTGKILAPAHLPQEQSQRPGHIPGALNVPWSKAANEDGTFKSDEELTAIYGEAGLDGSRDTIAYCRIGERSSHTWFVLKELLGHKNVKNYDGSWTEYGSLVGVPIELGK
;
A
#
# COMPACT_ATOMS: atom_id res chain seq x y z
N MET A 1 -14.17 28.52 25.22
CA MET A 1 -14.63 27.16 25.59
C MET A 1 -14.03 26.20 24.59
N SER A 2 -13.10 25.36 25.04
CA SER A 2 -12.36 24.43 24.18
C SER A 2 -13.31 23.40 23.60
N THR A 3 -13.50 23.41 22.28
CA THR A 3 -14.08 22.28 21.55
C THR A 3 -13.03 21.18 21.49
N THR A 4 -13.06 20.31 22.49
CA THR A 4 -12.32 19.04 22.47
C THR A 4 -12.93 18.17 21.37
N THR A 5 -12.34 18.17 20.18
CA THR A 5 -12.58 17.14 19.18
C THR A 5 -12.25 15.81 19.84
N ALA A 6 -13.26 14.97 20.10
CA ALA A 6 -13.08 13.70 20.77
C ALA A 6 -12.13 12.83 19.94
N ALA A 7 -10.88 12.69 20.40
CA ALA A 7 -9.92 11.78 19.81
C ALA A 7 -10.55 10.38 19.73
N ALA A 8 -10.52 9.76 18.55
CA ALA A 8 -11.04 8.41 18.36
C ALA A 8 -10.40 7.47 19.40
N GLU A 9 -11.22 6.75 20.18
CA GLU A 9 -10.72 5.84 21.20
C GLU A 9 -9.85 4.77 20.52
N GLN A 10 -8.58 4.68 20.92
CA GLN A 10 -7.58 3.75 20.38
C GLN A 10 -7.19 2.69 21.42
N VAL A 11 -6.80 1.51 20.95
CA VAL A 11 -6.39 0.38 21.79
C VAL A 11 -5.05 -0.20 21.33
N ASP A 12 -4.28 -0.74 22.27
CA ASP A 12 -3.03 -1.47 21.99
C ASP A 12 -3.32 -2.71 21.13
N VAL A 13 -2.61 -2.85 20.00
CA VAL A 13 -2.79 -3.93 19.00
C VAL A 13 -2.57 -5.33 19.59
N ARG A 14 -1.77 -5.44 20.66
CA ARG A 14 -1.50 -6.70 21.36
C ARG A 14 -2.74 -7.21 22.09
N GLY A 15 -3.65 -6.31 22.49
CA GLY A 15 -4.91 -6.65 23.16
C GLY A 15 -5.88 -7.43 22.26
N PRO A 16 -6.25 -6.91 21.07
CA PRO A 16 -7.03 -7.65 20.08
C PRO A 16 -6.41 -8.98 19.67
N ARG A 17 -5.08 -9.05 19.50
CA ARG A 17 -4.38 -10.32 19.18
C ARG A 17 -4.47 -11.34 20.32
N PHE A 18 -4.34 -10.90 21.57
CA PHE A 18 -4.56 -11.77 22.73
C PHE A 18 -6.00 -12.31 22.79
N ALA A 19 -6.99 -11.44 22.57
CA ALA A 19 -8.39 -11.86 22.52
C ALA A 19 -8.66 -12.84 21.36
N ALA A 20 -7.97 -12.68 20.23
CA ALA A 20 -8.06 -13.58 19.09
C ALA A 20 -7.53 -14.98 19.42
N TRP A 21 -6.38 -15.10 20.09
CA TRP A 21 -5.84 -16.39 20.53
C TRP A 21 -6.81 -17.16 21.45
N ILE A 22 -7.42 -16.48 22.42
CA ILE A 22 -8.43 -17.09 23.30
C ILE A 22 -9.64 -17.54 22.47
N THR A 23 -10.13 -16.66 21.59
CA THR A 23 -11.30 -16.95 20.73
C THR A 23 -11.05 -18.15 19.82
N THR A 24 -9.87 -18.26 19.22
CA THR A 24 -9.46 -19.43 18.43
C THR A 24 -9.52 -20.70 19.26
N ALA A 25 -8.95 -20.70 20.48
CA ALA A 25 -8.99 -21.88 21.34
C ALA A 25 -10.42 -22.29 21.72
N VAL A 26 -11.28 -21.32 22.03
CA VAL A 26 -12.70 -21.57 22.35
C VAL A 26 -13.46 -22.14 21.15
N LEU A 27 -13.26 -21.57 19.95
CA LEU A 27 -13.95 -22.03 18.74
C LEU A 27 -13.45 -23.40 18.26
N VAL A 28 -12.17 -23.72 18.45
CA VAL A 28 -11.65 -25.10 18.26
C VAL A 28 -12.34 -26.05 19.24
N ALA A 29 -12.47 -25.69 20.52
CA ALA A 29 -13.18 -26.50 21.50
C ALA A 29 -14.66 -26.71 21.13
N VAL A 30 -15.34 -25.70 20.55
CA VAL A 30 -16.70 -25.86 20.03
C VAL A 30 -16.75 -26.92 18.93
N LEU A 31 -15.86 -26.86 17.94
CA LEU A 31 -15.85 -27.83 16.84
C LEU A 31 -15.50 -29.25 17.32
N LEU A 32 -14.55 -29.38 18.25
CA LEU A 32 -14.18 -30.67 18.85
C LEU A 32 -15.30 -31.25 19.71
N THR A 33 -16.05 -30.42 20.43
CA THR A 33 -17.20 -30.90 21.23
C THR A 33 -18.41 -31.19 20.36
N ALA A 34 -18.58 -30.51 19.23
CA ALA A 34 -19.69 -30.73 18.30
C ALA A 34 -19.69 -32.14 17.68
N SER A 35 -18.55 -32.82 17.62
CA SER A 35 -18.48 -34.21 17.16
C SER A 35 -19.02 -35.24 18.16
N PHE A 36 -19.23 -34.84 19.42
CA PHE A 36 -19.71 -35.75 20.49
C PHE A 36 -20.98 -35.24 21.18
N SER A 37 -21.20 -33.92 21.26
CA SER A 37 -22.41 -33.30 21.82
C SER A 37 -22.65 -31.91 21.26
N THR A 38 -23.69 -31.78 20.43
CA THR A 38 -24.15 -30.50 19.87
C THR A 38 -24.68 -29.55 20.94
N VAL A 39 -25.23 -30.10 22.04
CA VAL A 39 -25.71 -29.31 23.18
C VAL A 39 -24.54 -28.63 23.89
N VAL A 40 -23.47 -29.38 24.19
CA VAL A 40 -22.28 -28.82 24.83
C VAL A 40 -21.59 -27.80 23.92
N ALA A 41 -21.44 -28.11 22.63
CA ALA A 41 -20.90 -27.19 21.64
C ALA A 41 -21.71 -25.89 21.55
N GLY A 42 -23.05 -26.02 21.54
CA GLY A 42 -23.97 -24.88 21.54
C GLY A 42 -23.80 -24.01 22.79
N VAL A 43 -23.65 -24.59 23.99
CA VAL A 43 -23.43 -23.83 25.22
C VAL A 43 -22.11 -23.05 25.16
N ILE A 44 -21.01 -23.68 24.72
CA ILE A 44 -19.71 -23.01 24.62
C ILE A 44 -19.78 -21.88 23.58
N LEU A 45 -20.41 -22.13 22.43
CA LEU A 45 -20.59 -21.14 21.38
C LEU A 45 -21.46 -19.97 21.82
N ALA A 46 -22.50 -20.22 22.63
CA ALA A 46 -23.35 -19.18 23.19
C ALA A 46 -22.57 -18.24 24.13
N VAL A 47 -21.68 -18.79 24.95
CA VAL A 47 -20.77 -17.99 25.79
C VAL A 47 -19.85 -17.13 24.93
N GLN A 48 -19.25 -17.71 23.89
CA GLN A 48 -18.39 -16.95 22.97
C GLN A 48 -19.16 -15.85 22.21
N ALA A 49 -20.39 -16.14 21.76
CA ALA A 49 -21.27 -15.17 21.13
C ALA A 49 -21.58 -14.00 22.07
N ALA A 50 -21.82 -14.27 23.36
CA ALA A 50 -22.01 -13.22 24.35
C ALA A 50 -20.76 -12.35 24.53
N VAL A 51 -19.56 -12.94 24.51
CA VAL A 51 -18.30 -12.18 24.54
C VAL A 51 -18.17 -11.26 23.33
N PHE A 52 -18.45 -11.76 22.12
CA PHE A 52 -18.45 -10.95 20.90
C PHE A 52 -19.47 -9.81 20.97
N ALA A 53 -20.69 -10.09 21.42
CA ALA A 53 -21.75 -9.09 21.57
C ALA A 53 -21.35 -7.96 22.54
N VAL A 54 -20.80 -8.32 23.70
CA VAL A 54 -20.30 -7.36 24.68
C VAL A 54 -19.15 -6.53 24.09
N ALA A 55 -18.19 -7.17 23.42
CA ALA A 55 -17.06 -6.47 22.82
C ALA A 55 -17.48 -5.51 21.69
N ALA A 56 -18.49 -5.87 20.89
CA ALA A 56 -19.09 -4.99 19.90
C ALA A 56 -19.83 -3.80 20.53
N ALA A 57 -20.52 -4.02 21.66
CA ALA A 57 -21.35 -3.01 22.33
C ALA A 57 -20.55 -2.00 23.17
N VAL A 58 -19.54 -2.44 23.92
CA VAL A 58 -18.79 -1.56 24.86
C VAL A 58 -17.34 -1.33 24.48
N GLY A 59 -16.86 -1.95 23.39
CA GLY A 59 -15.50 -1.81 22.89
C GLY A 59 -14.55 -2.92 23.35
N PRO A 60 -13.52 -3.25 22.54
CA PRO A 60 -12.58 -4.35 22.83
C PRO A 60 -11.87 -4.21 24.18
N ARG A 61 -11.51 -2.98 24.58
CA ARG A 61 -10.80 -2.72 25.86
C ARG A 61 -11.64 -3.08 27.08
N ARG A 62 -12.96 -2.88 27.01
CA ARG A 62 -13.88 -3.11 28.13
C ARG A 62 -14.52 -4.50 28.11
N SER A 63 -14.28 -5.28 27.06
CA SER A 63 -14.72 -6.67 26.91
C SER A 63 -14.10 -7.58 27.99
N PRO A 64 -14.66 -8.78 28.23
CA PRO A 64 -14.09 -9.76 29.17
C PRO A 64 -12.60 -10.04 28.90
N TYR A 65 -12.24 -10.31 27.64
CA TYR A 65 -10.85 -10.59 27.26
C TYR A 65 -9.96 -9.35 27.31
N GLY A 66 -10.49 -8.18 26.95
CA GLY A 66 -9.76 -6.90 27.08
C GLY A 66 -9.42 -6.55 28.53
N ARG A 67 -10.32 -6.84 29.47
CA ARG A 67 -10.06 -6.68 30.92
C ARG A 67 -9.01 -7.64 31.43
N ILE A 68 -9.01 -8.89 30.96
CA ILE A 68 -7.99 -9.88 31.30
C ILE A 68 -6.62 -9.41 30.79
N PHE A 69 -6.53 -9.03 29.52
CA PHE A 69 -5.31 -8.48 28.94
C PHE A 69 -4.79 -7.27 29.73
N GLY A 70 -5.66 -6.28 29.98
CA GLY A 70 -5.27 -5.06 30.67
C GLY A 70 -4.81 -5.26 32.13
N LYS A 71 -5.32 -6.28 32.82
CA LYS A 71 -4.96 -6.57 34.21
C LYS A 71 -3.78 -7.53 34.35
N LEU A 72 -3.69 -8.55 33.51
CA LEU A 72 -2.75 -9.67 33.69
C LEU A 72 -1.57 -9.62 32.73
N VAL A 73 -1.76 -9.11 31.52
CA VAL A 73 -0.75 -9.16 30.45
C VAL A 73 -0.07 -7.80 30.29
N ALA A 74 -0.84 -6.74 30.11
CA ALA A 74 -0.36 -5.39 29.85
C ALA A 74 0.67 -4.86 30.87
N PRO A 75 0.58 -5.13 32.19
CA PRO A 75 1.60 -4.67 33.14
C PRO A 75 2.98 -5.33 32.98
N HIS A 76 3.04 -6.49 32.33
CA HIS A 76 4.27 -7.30 32.18
C HIS A 76 4.94 -7.12 30.81
N ILE A 77 4.30 -6.38 29.90
CA ILE A 77 4.82 -6.07 28.58
C ILE A 77 4.95 -4.55 28.50
N GLY A 78 6.08 -4.05 28.00
CA GLY A 78 6.38 -2.61 27.97
C GLY A 78 5.31 -1.76 27.26
N PRO A 79 5.47 -0.42 27.27
CA PRO A 79 4.46 0.51 26.75
C PRO A 79 4.03 0.17 25.31
N PRO A 80 2.77 0.47 24.91
CA PRO A 80 2.27 0.16 23.57
C PRO A 80 3.10 0.87 22.50
N THR A 81 3.66 0.09 21.57
CA THR A 81 4.41 0.60 20.41
C THR A 81 3.50 0.93 19.23
N GLU A 82 2.29 0.37 19.20
CA GLU A 82 1.32 0.52 18.12
C GLU A 82 -0.11 0.51 18.69
N ARG A 83 -1.00 1.27 18.06
CA ARG A 83 -2.41 1.37 18.48
C ARG A 83 -3.34 1.36 17.28
N GLU A 84 -4.50 0.73 17.46
CA GLU A 84 -5.56 0.64 16.46
C GLU A 84 -6.82 1.39 16.92
N PRO A 85 -7.59 1.98 15.99
CA PRO A 85 -8.87 2.59 16.30
C PRO A 85 -9.89 1.53 16.76
N THR A 86 -10.71 1.88 17.74
CA THR A 86 -11.72 0.95 18.29
C THR A 86 -12.88 0.65 17.35
N ALA A 87 -13.25 1.55 16.45
CA ALA A 87 -14.46 1.40 15.64
C ALA A 87 -14.41 0.20 14.66
N PRO A 88 -13.34 -0.01 13.87
CA PRO A 88 -13.20 -1.22 13.05
C PRO A 88 -13.18 -2.51 13.89
N LEU A 89 -12.52 -2.47 15.05
CA LEU A 89 -12.47 -3.62 15.95
C LEU A 89 -13.86 -3.98 16.49
N ARG A 90 -14.69 -2.99 16.85
CA ARG A 90 -16.08 -3.23 17.28
C ARG A 90 -16.92 -3.87 16.18
N PHE A 91 -16.72 -3.46 14.94
CA PHE A 91 -17.36 -4.08 13.79
C PHE A 91 -16.90 -5.53 13.59
N ALA A 92 -15.59 -5.81 13.72
CA ALA A 92 -15.08 -7.18 13.66
C ALA A 92 -15.72 -8.10 14.73
N GLN A 93 -15.92 -7.58 15.95
CA GLN A 93 -16.63 -8.30 17.00
C GLN A 93 -18.11 -8.54 16.65
N LEU A 94 -18.76 -7.59 15.99
CA LEU A 94 -20.14 -7.76 15.52
C LEU A 94 -20.24 -8.87 14.45
N VAL A 95 -19.30 -8.91 13.50
CA VAL A 95 -19.26 -9.98 12.50
C VAL A 95 -19.02 -11.34 13.16
N GLY A 96 -18.09 -11.42 14.11
CA GLY A 96 -17.88 -12.62 14.93
C GLY A 96 -19.14 -13.07 15.66
N PHE A 97 -19.88 -12.13 16.26
CA PHE A 97 -21.19 -12.40 16.88
C PHE A 97 -22.19 -12.98 15.90
N ILE A 98 -22.33 -12.41 14.69
CA ILE A 98 -23.27 -12.89 13.67
C ILE A 98 -22.97 -14.35 13.30
N PHE A 99 -21.71 -14.68 13.04
CA PHE A 99 -21.33 -16.06 12.72
C PHE A 99 -21.56 -17.01 13.90
N SER A 100 -21.20 -16.61 15.14
CA SER A 100 -21.45 -17.44 16.31
C SER A 100 -22.95 -17.63 16.61
N ALA A 101 -23.77 -16.62 16.38
CA ALA A 101 -25.22 -16.71 16.54
C ALA A 101 -25.87 -17.63 15.48
N ALA A 102 -25.42 -17.53 14.22
CA ALA A 102 -25.85 -18.44 13.16
C ALA A 102 -25.42 -19.89 13.43
N GLY A 103 -24.18 -20.08 13.91
CA GLY A 103 -23.69 -21.39 14.34
C GLY A 103 -24.49 -21.97 15.51
N LEU A 104 -24.82 -21.14 16.49
CA LEU A 104 -25.65 -21.51 17.63
C LEU A 104 -27.06 -21.94 17.19
N LEU A 105 -27.67 -21.18 16.27
CA LEU A 105 -28.97 -21.53 15.70
C LEU A 105 -28.90 -22.87 14.95
N GLY A 106 -27.83 -23.12 14.20
CA GLY A 106 -27.58 -24.41 13.56
C GLY A 106 -27.56 -25.58 14.55
N PHE A 107 -26.83 -25.44 15.66
CA PHE A 107 -26.82 -26.47 16.70
C PHE A 107 -28.18 -26.63 17.41
N ALA A 108 -28.88 -25.52 17.68
CA ALA A 108 -30.19 -25.53 18.34
C ALA A 108 -31.29 -26.16 17.49
N LEU A 109 -31.23 -25.98 16.16
CA LEU A 109 -32.18 -26.57 15.19
C LEU A 109 -31.80 -27.99 14.77
N ASN A 110 -30.86 -28.63 15.47
CA ASN A 110 -30.35 -29.97 15.15
C ASN A 110 -29.77 -30.08 13.72
N ALA A 111 -29.16 -28.99 13.24
CA ALA A 111 -28.44 -28.92 11.96
C ALA A 111 -26.93 -28.77 12.24
N PRO A 112 -26.24 -29.84 12.68
CA PRO A 112 -24.86 -29.78 13.17
C PRO A 112 -23.85 -29.33 12.11
N VAL A 113 -24.08 -29.67 10.83
CA VAL A 113 -23.23 -29.21 9.73
C VAL A 113 -23.29 -27.69 9.58
N VAL A 114 -24.50 -27.12 9.64
CA VAL A 114 -24.69 -25.66 9.60
C VAL A 114 -24.01 -25.00 10.80
N GLY A 115 -24.20 -25.57 11.99
CA GLY A 115 -23.54 -25.11 13.22
C GLY A 115 -22.02 -25.10 13.10
N ALA A 116 -21.43 -26.19 12.59
CA ALA A 116 -20.00 -26.33 12.40
C ALA A 116 -19.43 -25.38 11.33
N VAL A 117 -20.12 -25.21 10.20
CA VAL A 117 -19.68 -24.31 9.11
C VAL A 117 -19.58 -22.86 9.57
N PHE A 118 -20.62 -22.33 10.22
CA PHE A 118 -20.60 -20.95 10.71
C PHE A 118 -19.61 -20.75 11.86
N THR A 119 -19.45 -21.74 12.73
CA THR A 119 -18.38 -21.74 13.75
C THR A 119 -17.00 -21.73 13.09
N GLY A 120 -16.83 -22.48 11.98
CA GLY A 120 -15.62 -22.52 11.18
C GLY A 120 -15.25 -21.17 10.57
N PHE A 121 -16.22 -20.41 10.05
CA PHE A 121 -15.97 -19.05 9.55
C PHE A 121 -15.49 -18.11 10.66
N ALA A 122 -16.13 -18.16 11.84
CA ALA A 122 -15.68 -17.38 12.99
C ALA A 122 -14.26 -17.79 13.44
N LEU A 123 -13.96 -19.10 13.43
CA LEU A 123 -12.65 -19.63 13.78
C LEU A 123 -11.58 -19.16 12.80
N PHE A 124 -11.84 -19.24 11.51
CA PHE A 124 -10.92 -18.82 10.46
C PHE A 124 -10.56 -17.33 10.63
N ALA A 125 -11.56 -16.47 10.81
CA ALA A 125 -11.34 -15.04 11.03
C ALA A 125 -10.55 -14.76 12.33
N ALA A 126 -10.87 -15.47 13.42
CA ALA A 126 -10.14 -15.33 14.69
C ALA A 126 -8.68 -15.80 14.58
N PHE A 127 -8.45 -16.93 13.91
CA PHE A 127 -7.10 -17.49 13.71
C PHE A 127 -6.22 -16.59 12.85
N LEU A 128 -6.75 -16.02 11.77
CA LEU A 128 -6.00 -15.07 10.94
C LEU A 128 -5.53 -13.86 11.74
N ASN A 129 -6.39 -13.31 12.59
CA ASN A 129 -6.03 -12.22 13.47
C ASN A 129 -4.99 -12.63 14.53
N ALA A 130 -5.12 -13.82 15.10
CA ALA A 130 -4.20 -14.34 16.11
C ALA A 130 -2.78 -14.60 15.54
N ALA A 131 -2.71 -15.35 14.44
CA ALA A 131 -1.47 -15.83 13.84
C ALA A 131 -0.75 -14.76 13.01
N PHE A 132 -1.48 -14.05 12.16
CA PHE A 132 -0.91 -13.13 11.17
C PHE A 132 -1.17 -11.65 11.46
N GLY A 133 -1.98 -11.33 12.49
CA GLY A 133 -2.39 -9.95 12.76
C GLY A 133 -3.39 -9.40 11.74
N ILE A 134 -4.04 -10.29 10.97
CA ILE A 134 -4.98 -9.89 9.91
C ILE A 134 -6.41 -9.89 10.48
N CYS A 135 -6.93 -8.70 10.78
CA CYS A 135 -8.33 -8.50 11.20
C CYS A 135 -9.25 -8.31 9.98
N LEU A 136 -9.89 -9.38 9.49
CA LEU A 136 -10.81 -9.31 8.33
C LEU A 136 -11.94 -8.30 8.52
N GLY A 137 -12.55 -8.27 9.71
CA GLY A 137 -13.59 -7.28 10.00
C GLY A 137 -13.08 -5.84 9.92
N CYS A 138 -11.84 -5.60 10.33
CA CYS A 138 -11.23 -4.26 10.27
C CYS A 138 -10.98 -3.82 8.81
N GLN A 139 -10.61 -4.75 7.93
CA GLN A 139 -10.44 -4.51 6.48
C GLN A 139 -11.79 -4.26 5.77
N ILE A 140 -12.86 -4.93 6.21
CA ILE A 140 -14.20 -4.77 5.62
C ILE A 140 -14.92 -3.52 6.17
N TYR A 141 -14.57 -3.06 7.37
CA TYR A 141 -15.24 -1.95 8.04
C TYR A 141 -15.36 -0.66 7.20
N PRO A 142 -14.31 -0.18 6.49
CA PRO A 142 -14.40 1.01 5.65
C PRO A 142 -15.44 0.90 4.55
N LEU A 143 -15.61 -0.30 3.95
CA LEU A 143 -16.63 -0.55 2.92
C LEU A 143 -18.04 -0.38 3.48
N VAL A 144 -18.28 -0.88 4.70
CA VAL A 144 -19.59 -0.78 5.37
C VAL A 144 -19.84 0.62 5.94
N ALA A 145 -18.78 1.29 6.40
CA ALA A 145 -18.86 2.65 6.95
C ALA A 145 -19.29 3.68 5.90
N ARG A 146 -18.98 3.47 4.61
CA ARG A 146 -19.43 4.30 3.47
C ARG A 146 -20.94 4.38 3.32
N PHE A 147 -21.68 3.38 3.82
CA PHE A 147 -23.14 3.33 3.75
C PHE A 147 -23.83 3.91 4.98
N ARG A 148 -23.08 4.47 5.95
CA ARG A 148 -23.70 5.20 7.06
C ARG A 148 -24.18 6.57 6.57
N PRO A 149 -25.45 6.94 6.78
CA PRO A 149 -25.91 8.28 6.48
C PRO A 149 -25.10 9.28 7.30
N SER A 150 -24.41 10.21 6.63
CA SER A 150 -23.80 11.36 7.29
C SER A 150 -24.90 12.24 7.84
N THR A 151 -25.12 12.21 9.16
CA THR A 151 -25.83 13.30 9.84
C THR A 151 -24.98 14.55 9.66
N SER A 152 -25.34 15.37 8.68
CA SER A 152 -24.74 16.68 8.45
C SER A 152 -24.99 17.54 9.68
N ALA A 153 -23.97 17.68 10.52
CA ALA A 153 -23.94 18.73 11.53
C ALA A 153 -23.38 19.98 10.85
N ASP A 154 -24.25 20.98 10.73
CA ASP A 154 -23.98 22.34 10.30
C ASP A 154 -22.65 22.87 10.90
N HIS A 155 -21.74 23.35 10.05
CA HIS A 155 -20.58 24.11 10.48
C HIS A 155 -20.58 25.49 9.81
N PRO A 156 -20.61 26.59 10.58
CA PRO A 156 -20.65 27.93 10.03
C PRO A 156 -19.29 28.31 9.45
N THR A 157 -19.31 28.88 8.25
CA THR A 157 -18.14 29.41 7.55
C THR A 157 -17.54 30.63 8.27
N PRO A 158 -16.21 30.68 8.50
CA PRO A 158 -15.54 31.92 8.80
C PRO A 158 -15.14 32.62 7.49
N ASN A 159 -15.70 33.81 7.27
CA ASN A 159 -15.24 34.77 6.29
C ASN A 159 -13.77 35.15 6.57
N GLY A 160 -12.86 34.63 5.75
CA GLY A 160 -11.48 35.08 5.68
C GLY A 160 -10.93 34.80 4.30
N LYS A 161 -10.85 35.84 3.45
CA LYS A 161 -10.21 35.74 2.13
C LYS A 161 -8.76 35.26 2.30
N PRO A 162 -8.34 34.14 1.70
CA PRO A 162 -6.93 33.81 1.61
C PRO A 162 -6.28 34.76 0.60
N ARG A 163 -5.19 35.38 1.03
CA ARG A 163 -4.31 36.18 0.18
C ARG A 163 -3.62 35.20 -0.78
N GLN A 164 -4.02 35.22 -2.04
CA GLN A 164 -3.35 34.47 -3.11
C GLN A 164 -1.89 34.91 -3.20
N ILE A 165 -0.98 33.99 -2.90
CA ILE A 165 0.39 34.03 -3.43
C ILE A 165 0.31 33.26 -4.74
N LEU A 166 0.28 34.01 -5.85
CA LEU A 166 0.36 33.48 -7.20
C LEU A 166 1.78 32.90 -7.37
N SER A 167 1.86 31.58 -7.50
CA SER A 167 3.00 30.90 -8.12
C SER A 167 2.50 30.42 -9.48
N GLU A 168 2.92 31.11 -10.54
CA GLU A 168 2.78 30.64 -11.91
C GLU A 168 3.68 29.41 -12.10
N GLY A 169 3.09 28.25 -11.90
CA GLY A 169 3.53 26.97 -12.43
C GLY A 169 2.29 26.32 -13.01
N LYS A 170 2.37 25.80 -14.23
CA LYS A 170 1.29 25.05 -14.87
C LYS A 170 0.84 23.95 -13.89
N ASN A 171 -0.31 24.12 -13.23
CA ASN A 171 -0.89 23.07 -12.40
C ASN A 171 -1.21 21.91 -13.34
N MET A 172 -0.40 20.86 -13.33
CA MET A 172 -0.71 19.63 -14.06
C MET A 172 -1.96 19.02 -13.43
N ALA A 173 -2.94 18.69 -14.25
CA ALA A 173 -4.11 17.98 -13.76
C ALA A 173 -3.73 16.51 -13.57
N ARG A 174 -4.32 15.82 -12.59
CA ARG A 174 -4.12 14.37 -12.41
C ARG A 174 -4.35 13.59 -13.72
N SER A 175 -5.28 14.05 -14.56
CA SER A 175 -5.60 13.46 -15.87
C SER A 175 -4.47 13.51 -16.89
N ASP A 176 -3.47 14.38 -16.68
CA ASP A 176 -2.31 14.48 -17.56
C ASP A 176 -1.35 13.30 -17.36
N VAL A 177 -1.36 12.68 -16.17
CA VAL A 177 -0.41 11.64 -15.73
C VAL A 177 -1.08 10.34 -15.27
N LEU A 178 -2.40 10.35 -15.06
CA LEU A 178 -3.22 9.19 -14.68
C LEU A 178 -4.41 9.03 -15.60
N VAL A 179 -4.75 7.77 -15.88
CA VAL A 179 -6.01 7.38 -16.54
C VAL A 179 -6.77 6.38 -15.66
N SER A 180 -8.10 6.43 -15.70
CA SER A 180 -8.94 5.45 -15.00
C SER A 180 -9.06 4.14 -15.78
N THR A 181 -9.44 3.07 -15.09
CA THR A 181 -9.78 1.78 -15.71
C THR A 181 -10.96 1.86 -16.68
N ASP A 182 -11.92 2.76 -16.44
CA ASP A 182 -13.01 3.06 -17.38
C ASP A 182 -12.50 3.69 -18.66
N TRP A 183 -11.63 4.69 -18.55
CA TRP A 183 -11.04 5.33 -19.72
C TRP A 183 -10.20 4.32 -20.50
N ALA A 184 -9.39 3.50 -19.81
CA ALA A 184 -8.56 2.49 -20.45
C ALA A 184 -9.40 1.49 -21.25
N GLN A 185 -10.47 0.96 -20.67
CA GLN A 185 -11.38 0.04 -21.34
C GLN A 185 -12.00 0.63 -22.62
N GLN A 186 -12.28 1.93 -22.64
CA GLN A 186 -12.86 2.62 -23.80
C GLN A 186 -11.81 2.91 -24.89
N ASN A 187 -10.53 2.89 -24.54
CA ASN A 187 -9.44 3.32 -25.42
C ASN A 187 -8.45 2.19 -25.78
N LEU A 188 -8.75 0.93 -25.48
CA LEU A 188 -7.89 -0.23 -25.80
C LEU A 188 -7.48 -0.32 -27.28
N LYS A 189 -8.32 0.20 -28.19
CA LYS A 189 -8.12 0.17 -29.64
C LYS A 189 -7.93 1.56 -30.24
N ALA A 190 -7.75 2.58 -29.41
CA ALA A 190 -7.49 3.93 -29.88
C ALA A 190 -6.13 3.97 -30.62
N PRO A 191 -6.05 4.68 -31.75
CA PRO A 191 -4.78 4.83 -32.46
C PRO A 191 -3.76 5.55 -31.57
N ASN A 192 -2.50 5.17 -31.71
CA ASN A 192 -1.36 5.77 -31.00
C ASN A 192 -1.45 5.68 -29.47
N ILE A 193 -2.20 4.71 -28.92
CA ILE A 193 -2.16 4.39 -27.49
C ILE A 193 -1.56 3.01 -27.32
N VAL A 194 -0.59 2.90 -26.42
CA VAL A 194 0.11 1.64 -26.14
C VAL A 194 0.04 1.34 -24.66
N PHE A 195 -0.70 0.29 -24.32
CA PHE A 195 -0.70 -0.26 -22.98
C PHE A 195 0.56 -1.08 -22.76
N VAL A 196 1.23 -0.88 -21.63
CA VAL A 196 2.49 -1.54 -21.30
C VAL A 196 2.43 -2.09 -19.88
N GLU A 197 2.51 -3.42 -19.76
CA GLU A 197 2.58 -4.08 -18.47
C GLU A 197 4.02 -4.18 -17.97
N VAL A 198 4.26 -3.72 -16.75
CA VAL A 198 5.55 -3.81 -16.06
C VAL A 198 5.31 -4.27 -14.62
N ASP A 199 5.81 -5.45 -14.28
CA ASP A 199 5.57 -6.09 -12.98
C ASP A 199 6.85 -6.68 -12.39
N GLU A 200 6.86 -6.90 -11.08
CA GLU A 200 7.95 -7.60 -10.37
C GLU A 200 8.12 -9.02 -10.94
N ASP A 201 6.99 -9.68 -11.16
CA ASP A 201 6.86 -10.99 -11.77
C ASP A 201 6.34 -10.85 -13.20
N ALA A 202 7.28 -10.87 -14.16
CA ALA A 202 6.99 -10.77 -15.58
C ALA A 202 6.15 -11.94 -16.14
N SER A 203 5.91 -13.01 -15.37
CA SER A 203 5.03 -14.11 -15.77
C SER A 203 3.54 -13.80 -15.59
N ALA A 204 3.20 -12.75 -14.82
CA ALA A 204 1.81 -12.29 -14.65
C ALA A 204 1.14 -11.94 -15.98
N TYR A 205 1.86 -11.25 -16.87
CA TYR A 205 1.43 -10.92 -18.23
C TYR A 205 1.11 -12.18 -19.07
N ASP A 206 1.93 -13.22 -18.93
CA ASP A 206 1.77 -14.46 -19.69
C ASP A 206 0.54 -15.26 -19.24
N SER A 207 0.03 -14.99 -18.03
CA SER A 207 -1.20 -15.56 -17.48
C SER A 207 -2.46 -14.75 -17.83
N GLY A 208 -2.32 -13.68 -18.61
CA GLY A 208 -3.38 -12.79 -19.05
C GLY A 208 -3.01 -11.32 -18.83
N HIS A 209 -3.30 -10.45 -19.77
CA HIS A 209 -2.95 -9.03 -19.77
C HIS A 209 -4.07 -8.18 -20.40
N ILE A 210 -4.01 -6.85 -20.28
CA ILE A 210 -4.98 -5.95 -20.93
C ILE A 210 -4.88 -6.14 -22.46
N GLU A 211 -6.02 -6.28 -23.15
CA GLU A 211 -6.06 -6.53 -24.61
C GLU A 211 -5.13 -5.56 -25.38
N GLY A 212 -4.18 -6.12 -26.14
CA GLY A 212 -3.24 -5.34 -26.95
C GLY A 212 -2.05 -4.75 -26.18
N ALA A 213 -1.93 -4.98 -24.87
CA ALA A 213 -0.79 -4.53 -24.08
C ALA A 213 0.48 -5.29 -24.46
N ILE A 214 1.62 -4.60 -24.45
CA ILE A 214 2.95 -5.22 -24.53
C ILE A 214 3.55 -5.38 -23.13
N LYS A 215 4.52 -6.27 -22.99
CA LYS A 215 5.29 -6.46 -21.75
C LYS A 215 6.61 -5.69 -21.80
N LEU A 216 7.06 -5.15 -20.66
CA LEU A 216 8.48 -4.86 -20.40
C LEU A 216 8.90 -5.61 -19.12
N ASP A 217 9.88 -6.51 -19.22
CA ASP A 217 10.44 -7.22 -18.06
C ASP A 217 11.48 -6.32 -17.39
N TRP A 218 11.24 -5.87 -16.16
CA TRP A 218 12.13 -4.91 -15.52
C TRP A 218 13.55 -5.42 -15.33
N LYS A 219 13.75 -6.74 -15.13
CA LYS A 219 15.07 -7.36 -14.93
C LYS A 219 15.78 -7.57 -16.26
N LYS A 220 15.04 -7.98 -17.28
CA LYS A 220 15.63 -8.36 -18.56
C LYS A 220 15.73 -7.22 -19.55
N ASP A 221 14.72 -6.39 -19.60
CA ASP A 221 14.60 -5.35 -20.61
C ASP A 221 15.13 -4.03 -20.09
N LEU A 222 14.98 -3.71 -18.80
CA LEU A 222 15.28 -2.37 -18.29
C LEU A 222 16.61 -2.22 -17.54
N GLN A 223 17.32 -3.33 -17.24
CA GLN A 223 18.62 -3.28 -16.56
C GLN A 223 19.80 -3.57 -17.51
N ASP A 224 20.94 -2.91 -17.28
CA ASP A 224 22.22 -3.32 -17.86
C ASP A 224 22.57 -4.74 -17.34
N ARG A 225 23.12 -5.58 -18.22
CA ARG A 225 23.38 -6.99 -17.92
C ARG A 225 24.62 -7.24 -17.07
N VAL A 226 25.47 -6.22 -16.92
CA VAL A 226 26.77 -6.33 -16.25
C VAL A 226 26.90 -5.26 -15.17
N ARG A 227 26.63 -4.00 -15.52
CA ARG A 227 26.72 -2.89 -14.56
C ARG A 227 25.44 -2.84 -13.75
N ARG A 228 25.55 -2.40 -12.49
CA ARG A 228 24.39 -2.02 -11.70
C ARG A 228 23.94 -0.62 -12.13
N ASP A 229 23.33 -0.59 -13.30
CA ASP A 229 22.71 0.59 -13.88
C ASP A 229 21.59 0.10 -14.82
N PHE A 230 20.83 1.04 -15.35
CA PHE A 230 19.82 0.75 -16.35
C PHE A 230 20.32 1.00 -17.77
N LEU A 231 19.47 0.67 -18.74
CA LEU A 231 19.77 0.89 -20.16
C LEU A 231 20.18 2.34 -20.40
N ASP A 232 21.17 2.55 -21.26
CA ASP A 232 21.46 3.88 -21.82
C ASP A 232 20.38 4.28 -22.85
N ARG A 233 20.47 5.51 -23.37
CA ARG A 233 19.48 6.05 -24.31
C ARG A 233 19.42 5.25 -25.61
N GLU A 234 20.54 4.73 -26.11
CA GLU A 234 20.61 3.94 -27.34
C GLU A 234 19.89 2.61 -27.14
N GLN A 235 20.20 1.91 -26.05
CA GLN A 235 19.55 0.65 -25.68
C GLN A 235 18.05 0.83 -25.41
N PHE A 236 17.65 1.89 -24.72
CA PHE A 236 16.24 2.20 -24.48
C PHE A 236 15.50 2.50 -25.80
N SER A 237 16.17 3.21 -26.73
CA SER A 237 15.63 3.47 -28.07
C SER A 237 15.45 2.19 -28.88
N GLU A 238 16.44 1.29 -28.85
CA GLU A 238 16.36 -0.01 -29.51
C GLU A 238 15.24 -0.88 -28.93
N LEU A 239 15.13 -0.93 -27.60
CA LEU A 239 14.08 -1.66 -26.90
C LEU A 239 12.68 -1.18 -27.32
N LEU A 240 12.40 0.12 -27.21
CA LEU A 240 11.09 0.66 -27.54
C LEU A 240 10.77 0.55 -29.04
N SER A 241 11.78 0.73 -29.90
CA SER A 241 11.63 0.48 -31.34
C SER A 241 11.22 -0.97 -31.63
N ALA A 242 11.88 -1.94 -30.98
CA ALA A 242 11.57 -3.36 -31.14
C ALA A 242 10.20 -3.73 -30.57
N ARG A 243 9.73 -3.04 -29.54
CA ARG A 243 8.39 -3.22 -28.94
C ARG A 243 7.29 -2.44 -29.68
N GLY A 244 7.63 -1.72 -30.75
CA GLY A 244 6.68 -0.99 -31.57
C GLY A 244 6.07 0.22 -30.87
N VAL A 245 6.84 0.90 -30.02
CA VAL A 245 6.47 2.16 -29.36
C VAL A 245 7.14 3.31 -30.12
N ALA A 246 6.37 4.31 -30.55
CA ALA A 246 6.87 5.51 -31.20
C ALA A 246 7.02 6.67 -30.19
N ASN A 247 7.74 7.72 -30.58
CA ASN A 247 7.92 8.91 -29.73
C ASN A 247 6.61 9.67 -29.46
N ASP A 248 5.64 9.59 -30.37
CA ASP A 248 4.35 10.28 -30.34
C ASP A 248 3.18 9.43 -29.80
N ASP A 249 3.45 8.17 -29.45
CA ASP A 249 2.46 7.30 -28.79
C ASP A 249 2.12 7.84 -27.39
N GLU A 250 0.86 7.70 -26.98
CA GLU A 250 0.45 7.75 -25.58
C GLU A 250 0.74 6.40 -24.92
N VAL A 251 1.70 6.39 -23.99
CA VAL A 251 2.08 5.16 -23.29
C VAL A 251 1.32 5.08 -21.96
N VAL A 252 0.53 4.03 -21.78
CA VAL A 252 -0.22 3.77 -20.54
C VAL A 252 0.40 2.58 -19.82
N LEU A 253 1.12 2.87 -18.74
CA LEU A 253 1.82 1.89 -17.93
C LEU A 253 0.92 1.35 -16.83
N TYR A 254 0.97 0.03 -16.60
CA TYR A 254 0.27 -0.61 -15.50
C TYR A 254 1.03 -1.85 -15.01
N GLY A 255 0.72 -2.28 -13.79
CA GLY A 255 1.26 -3.52 -13.24
C GLY A 255 0.57 -3.90 -11.93
N GLY A 256 0.98 -5.02 -11.36
CA GLY A 256 0.56 -5.48 -10.04
C GLY A 256 1.10 -4.60 -8.89
N ASN A 257 0.79 -5.01 -7.67
CA ASN A 257 1.33 -4.42 -6.43
C ASN A 257 1.20 -2.89 -6.36
N ASN A 258 0.02 -2.36 -6.72
CA ASN A 258 -0.28 -0.94 -6.77
C ASN A 258 0.71 -0.14 -7.66
N ASN A 259 1.03 -0.68 -8.85
CA ASN A 259 1.85 -0.02 -9.89
C ASN A 259 3.31 0.26 -9.53
N TRP A 260 3.90 -0.33 -8.50
CA TRP A 260 5.27 0.05 -8.10
C TRP A 260 6.34 -0.09 -9.22
N PHE A 261 6.37 -1.17 -10.01
CA PHE A 261 7.27 -1.31 -11.17
C PHE A 261 6.78 -0.53 -12.40
N ALA A 262 5.46 -0.33 -12.55
CA ALA A 262 4.93 0.55 -13.59
C ALA A 262 5.33 2.00 -13.36
N ALA A 263 5.35 2.48 -12.11
CA ALA A 263 5.88 3.80 -11.73
C ALA A 263 7.39 3.89 -11.95
N TYR A 264 8.12 2.78 -11.78
CA TYR A 264 9.55 2.74 -12.08
C TYR A 264 9.79 2.88 -13.58
N ALA A 265 9.04 2.16 -14.41
CA ALA A 265 9.05 2.36 -15.85
C ALA A 265 8.63 3.79 -16.23
N TYR A 266 7.59 4.36 -15.61
CA TYR A 266 7.17 5.75 -15.87
C TYR A 266 8.35 6.70 -15.66
N TRP A 267 9.09 6.53 -14.57
CA TRP A 267 10.29 7.33 -14.29
C TRP A 267 11.36 7.17 -15.39
N TYR A 268 11.55 5.99 -16.00
CA TYR A 268 12.46 5.80 -17.14
C TYR A 268 11.99 6.55 -18.38
N PHE A 269 10.69 6.47 -18.69
CA PHE A 269 10.11 7.19 -19.81
C PHE A 269 10.31 8.70 -19.64
N LYS A 270 10.11 9.24 -18.43
CA LYS A 270 10.40 10.66 -18.13
C LYS A 270 11.89 10.97 -18.20
N LEU A 271 12.76 10.09 -17.69
CA LEU A 271 14.21 10.26 -17.74
C LEU A 271 14.70 10.42 -19.19
N TYR A 272 14.14 9.65 -20.11
CA TYR A 272 14.48 9.68 -21.53
C TYR A 272 13.58 10.59 -22.38
N GLY A 273 12.85 11.51 -21.75
CA GLY A 273 12.14 12.60 -22.42
C GLY A 273 10.86 12.21 -23.15
N HIS A 274 10.24 11.08 -22.78
CA HIS A 274 8.91 10.74 -23.27
C HIS A 274 7.84 11.47 -22.46
N ASP A 275 7.13 12.40 -23.11
CA ASP A 275 6.19 13.27 -22.41
C ASP A 275 4.81 12.65 -22.22
N ASN A 276 4.29 11.95 -23.23
CA ASN A 276 2.93 11.40 -23.20
C ASN A 276 2.88 10.00 -22.57
N VAL A 277 3.33 9.89 -21.32
CA VAL A 277 3.27 8.67 -20.52
C VAL A 277 2.34 8.87 -19.32
N LYS A 278 1.54 7.85 -19.00
CA LYS A 278 0.57 7.87 -17.90
C LYS A 278 0.58 6.55 -17.15
N LEU A 279 0.15 6.57 -15.89
CA LEU A 279 -0.17 5.35 -15.15
C LEU A 279 -1.67 5.04 -15.23
N LEU A 280 -2.02 3.76 -15.36
CA LEU A 280 -3.37 3.28 -15.14
C LEU A 280 -3.65 3.28 -13.63
N ASP A 281 -4.50 4.18 -13.14
CA ASP A 281 -4.76 4.32 -11.70
C ASP A 281 -5.38 3.02 -11.14
N GLY A 282 -4.72 2.44 -10.14
CA GLY A 282 -5.07 1.12 -9.59
C GLY A 282 -4.41 -0.07 -10.27
N GLY A 283 -3.83 0.12 -11.46
CA GLY A 283 -3.05 -0.88 -12.16
C GLY A 283 -3.81 -2.18 -12.46
N ARG A 284 -3.07 -3.28 -12.51
CA ARG A 284 -3.62 -4.63 -12.71
C ARG A 284 -4.62 -5.00 -11.61
N LYS A 285 -4.30 -4.63 -10.37
CA LYS A 285 -5.12 -4.95 -9.18
C LYS A 285 -6.54 -4.41 -9.32
N LYS A 286 -6.70 -3.14 -9.67
CA LYS A 286 -8.03 -2.54 -9.84
C LYS A 286 -8.76 -3.12 -11.06
N TRP A 287 -8.04 -3.36 -12.16
CA TRP A 287 -8.60 -3.98 -13.36
C TRP A 287 -9.24 -5.35 -13.05
N GLU A 288 -8.53 -6.20 -12.29
CA GLU A 288 -9.01 -7.50 -11.85
C GLU A 288 -10.14 -7.40 -10.81
N LEU A 289 -10.03 -6.47 -9.85
CA LEU A 289 -11.09 -6.22 -8.85
C LEU A 289 -12.42 -5.80 -9.50
N GLU A 290 -12.35 -5.08 -10.61
CA GLU A 290 -13.50 -4.67 -11.42
C GLU A 290 -13.95 -5.74 -12.42
N GLN A 291 -13.32 -6.92 -12.40
CA GLN A 291 -13.63 -8.06 -13.27
C GLN A 291 -13.58 -7.71 -14.76
N ARG A 292 -12.67 -6.81 -15.14
CA ARG A 292 -12.47 -6.44 -16.54
C ARG A 292 -11.74 -7.54 -17.29
N PRO A 293 -12.00 -7.70 -18.59
CA PRO A 293 -11.43 -8.79 -19.37
C PRO A 293 -9.90 -8.66 -19.46
N LEU A 294 -9.24 -9.81 -19.42
CA LEU A 294 -7.83 -9.98 -19.79
C LEU A 294 -7.78 -10.86 -21.03
N SER A 295 -6.76 -10.67 -21.86
CA SER A 295 -6.43 -11.50 -23.01
C SER A 295 -5.14 -12.28 -22.73
N GLU A 296 -5.05 -13.49 -23.27
CA GLU A 296 -3.84 -14.32 -23.29
C GLU A 296 -3.19 -14.30 -24.70
N ASP A 297 -3.74 -13.52 -25.63
CA ASP A 297 -3.27 -13.48 -27.00
C ASP A 297 -1.84 -12.93 -27.08
N THR A 298 -1.02 -13.52 -27.95
CA THR A 298 0.31 -12.97 -28.20
C THR A 298 0.22 -11.63 -28.94
N VAL A 299 0.67 -10.56 -28.30
CA VAL A 299 0.72 -9.22 -28.90
C VAL A 299 2.05 -9.04 -29.65
N THR A 300 1.98 -8.76 -30.95
CA THR A 300 3.13 -8.36 -31.76
C THR A 300 2.82 -7.05 -32.45
N ARG A 301 3.65 -6.03 -32.21
CA ARG A 301 3.55 -4.72 -32.87
C ARG A 301 4.67 -4.58 -33.91
N PRO A 302 4.42 -3.96 -35.08
CA PRO A 302 5.48 -3.62 -36.02
C PRO A 302 6.52 -2.73 -35.33
N SER A 303 7.80 -2.98 -35.59
CA SER A 303 8.86 -2.15 -35.04
C SER A 303 8.75 -0.70 -35.55
N THR A 304 9.07 0.24 -34.67
CA THR A 304 9.02 1.70 -34.91
C THR A 304 10.44 2.26 -34.98
N THR A 305 10.55 3.59 -35.06
CA THR A 305 11.81 4.31 -34.80
C THR A 305 11.61 5.20 -33.59
N TYR A 306 12.05 4.73 -32.44
CA TYR A 306 12.06 5.49 -31.20
C TYR A 306 13.42 6.18 -31.02
N ARG A 307 13.42 7.42 -30.53
CA ARG A 307 14.63 8.18 -30.17
C ARG A 307 14.49 8.75 -28.78
N ALA A 308 15.19 8.14 -27.82
CA ALA A 308 15.33 8.66 -26.47
C ALA A 308 16.12 9.98 -26.46
N ALA A 309 15.76 10.89 -25.57
CA ALA A 309 16.56 12.07 -25.26
C ALA A 309 17.78 11.71 -24.41
N GLU A 310 18.64 12.70 -24.14
CA GLU A 310 19.63 12.58 -23.07
C GLU A 310 18.92 12.41 -21.71
N PRO A 311 19.48 11.63 -20.77
CA PRO A 311 18.85 11.41 -19.48
C PRO A 311 18.72 12.72 -18.69
N ASP A 312 17.50 13.04 -18.25
CA ASP A 312 17.22 14.20 -17.39
C ASP A 312 17.70 13.94 -15.95
N LEU A 313 18.92 14.37 -15.65
CA LEU A 313 19.50 14.22 -14.30
C LEU A 313 18.83 15.12 -13.24
N SER A 314 17.84 15.96 -13.60
CA SER A 314 17.05 16.71 -12.62
C SER A 314 16.09 15.82 -11.82
N ILE A 315 15.79 14.61 -12.30
CA ILE A 315 14.91 13.65 -11.62
C ILE A 315 15.65 12.41 -11.06
N ARG A 316 16.97 12.34 -11.20
CA ARG A 316 17.85 11.30 -10.66
C ARG A 316 18.82 11.89 -9.66
N ALA A 317 18.98 11.24 -8.51
CA ALA A 317 20.04 11.55 -7.55
C ALA A 317 21.05 10.41 -7.52
N PHE A 318 22.33 10.74 -7.36
CA PHE A 318 23.41 9.77 -7.16
C PHE A 318 23.88 9.77 -5.70
N ARG A 319 24.67 8.75 -5.31
CA ARG A 319 25.12 8.59 -3.93
C ARG A 319 25.76 9.83 -3.31
N ASP A 320 26.58 10.57 -4.07
CA ASP A 320 27.32 11.72 -3.55
C ASP A 320 26.34 12.88 -3.27
N GLU A 321 25.35 13.08 -4.15
CA GLU A 321 24.25 14.04 -3.94
C GLU A 321 23.35 13.63 -2.76
N ALA A 322 23.11 12.33 -2.55
CA ALA A 322 22.34 11.84 -1.41
C ALA A 322 23.06 12.08 -0.07
N VAL A 323 24.40 12.01 -0.05
CA VAL A 323 25.22 12.34 1.13
C VAL A 323 25.22 13.86 1.38
N ASP A 324 25.43 14.66 0.33
CA ASP A 324 25.44 16.13 0.44
C ASP A 324 24.07 16.72 0.83
N ALA A 325 22.99 15.98 0.57
CA ALA A 325 21.62 16.38 0.92
C ALA A 325 21.30 16.32 2.43
N ILE A 326 22.15 15.68 3.26
CA ILE A 326 21.89 15.50 4.69
C ILE A 326 21.75 16.86 5.40
N GLY A 327 20.58 17.08 6.01
CA GLY A 327 20.24 18.34 6.70
C GLY A 327 19.86 19.51 5.78
N VAL A 328 20.03 19.35 4.47
CA VAL A 328 19.76 20.38 3.45
C VAL A 328 18.40 20.13 2.78
N LEU A 329 18.20 18.94 2.21
CA LEU A 329 16.99 18.58 1.46
C LEU A 329 16.04 17.72 2.29
N ASN A 330 14.81 17.53 1.80
CA ASN A 330 13.96 16.45 2.29
C ASN A 330 14.54 15.11 1.78
N LEU A 331 14.82 14.19 2.70
CA LEU A 331 15.16 12.81 2.39
C LEU A 331 13.96 11.95 2.79
N VAL A 332 13.33 11.25 1.83
CA VAL A 332 12.13 10.44 2.09
C VAL A 332 12.47 8.95 1.93
N ASP A 333 12.56 8.25 3.05
CA ASP A 333 12.74 6.80 3.11
C ASP A 333 11.38 6.10 3.05
N VAL A 334 11.14 5.36 1.96
CA VAL A 334 9.84 4.74 1.71
C VAL A 334 9.77 3.26 2.11
N ARG A 335 10.80 2.76 2.80
CA ARG A 335 10.86 1.38 3.32
C ARG A 335 9.98 1.21 4.56
N SER A 336 9.87 -0.02 5.03
CA SER A 336 9.11 -0.32 6.26
C SER A 336 9.74 0.36 7.48
N PRO A 337 8.96 0.63 8.55
CA PRO A 337 9.50 1.21 9.78
C PRO A 337 10.61 0.37 10.43
N ASP A 338 10.56 -0.96 10.31
CA ASP A 338 11.59 -1.84 10.88
C ASP A 338 12.90 -1.79 10.08
N GLU A 339 12.85 -1.60 8.76
CA GLU A 339 14.04 -1.31 7.94
C GLU A 339 14.61 0.07 8.27
N PHE A 340 13.75 1.09 8.34
CA PHE A 340 14.13 2.46 8.65
C PHE A 340 14.82 2.59 10.01
N THR A 341 14.21 2.03 11.07
CA THR A 341 14.78 2.05 12.42
C THR A 341 16.03 1.19 12.56
N GLY A 342 16.34 0.35 11.58
CA GLY A 342 17.48 -0.55 11.57
C GLY A 342 17.29 -1.84 12.38
N LYS A 343 16.05 -2.17 12.78
CA LYS A 343 15.73 -3.44 13.45
C LYS A 343 15.93 -4.64 12.53
N ILE A 344 15.64 -4.46 11.23
CA ILE A 344 15.92 -5.46 10.20
C ILE A 344 16.80 -4.83 9.12
N LEU A 345 17.68 -5.64 8.53
CA LEU A 345 18.58 -5.20 7.45
C LEU A 345 17.82 -5.04 6.13
N ALA A 346 17.07 -6.08 5.77
CA ALA A 346 16.14 -6.16 4.65
C ALA A 346 15.25 -7.40 4.85
N PRO A 347 14.13 -7.54 4.11
CA PRO A 347 13.29 -8.73 4.19
C PRO A 347 14.06 -10.02 3.88
N ALA A 348 13.85 -11.07 4.67
CA ALA A 348 14.63 -12.32 4.58
C ALA A 348 14.48 -13.07 3.23
N HIS A 349 13.39 -12.84 2.50
CA HIS A 349 13.12 -13.47 1.21
C HIS A 349 13.77 -12.75 0.02
N LEU A 350 14.48 -11.62 0.23
CA LEU A 350 15.11 -10.81 -0.82
C LEU A 350 16.63 -10.70 -0.61
N PRO A 351 17.41 -11.77 -0.88
CA PRO A 351 18.85 -11.79 -0.62
C PRO A 351 19.66 -10.87 -1.54
N GLN A 352 19.12 -10.48 -2.70
CA GLN A 352 19.78 -9.55 -3.63
C GLN A 352 19.61 -8.07 -3.22
N GLU A 353 18.73 -7.78 -2.26
CA GLU A 353 18.43 -6.41 -1.80
C GLU A 353 19.01 -6.12 -0.41
N GLN A 354 20.10 -6.81 -0.05
CA GLN A 354 20.78 -6.64 1.22
C GLN A 354 21.77 -5.47 1.17
N SER A 355 22.20 -5.02 2.35
CA SER A 355 23.24 -4.00 2.53
C SER A 355 24.24 -4.45 3.60
N GLN A 356 25.34 -3.72 3.81
CA GLN A 356 26.30 -4.05 4.87
C GLN A 356 25.87 -3.56 6.25
N ARG A 357 24.99 -2.55 6.35
CA ARG A 357 24.54 -1.94 7.60
C ARG A 357 23.03 -1.60 7.57
N PRO A 358 22.30 -1.83 8.68
CA PRO A 358 20.92 -1.40 8.82
C PRO A 358 20.83 0.09 9.19
N GLY A 359 19.63 0.67 9.14
CA GLY A 359 19.36 2.07 9.50
C GLY A 359 18.81 2.87 8.34
N HIS A 360 18.94 4.20 8.40
CA HIS A 360 18.52 5.14 7.36
C HIS A 360 19.53 6.29 7.20
N ILE A 361 19.36 7.10 6.15
CA ILE A 361 20.19 8.30 5.92
C ILE A 361 19.80 9.34 6.98
N PRO A 362 20.76 9.98 7.70
CA PRO A 362 20.43 10.88 8.81
C PRO A 362 19.45 12.00 8.43
N GLY A 363 18.48 12.24 9.32
CA GLY A 363 17.42 13.23 9.11
C GLY A 363 16.34 12.83 8.09
N ALA A 364 16.37 11.60 7.54
CA ALA A 364 15.32 11.15 6.62
C ALA A 364 13.96 10.96 7.31
N LEU A 365 12.90 11.27 6.57
CA LEU A 365 11.51 11.07 6.96
C LEU A 365 11.06 9.67 6.52
N ASN A 366 10.44 8.89 7.41
CA ASN A 366 9.89 7.58 7.03
C ASN A 366 8.43 7.68 6.58
N VAL A 367 8.20 7.51 5.28
CA VAL A 367 6.86 7.43 4.68
C VAL A 367 6.76 6.16 3.84
N PRO A 368 6.38 5.02 4.44
CA PRO A 368 6.23 3.76 3.70
C PRO A 368 5.36 3.95 2.45
N TRP A 369 5.89 3.55 1.29
CA TRP A 369 5.29 3.85 -0.03
C TRP A 369 3.80 3.48 -0.13
N SER A 370 3.40 2.38 0.51
CA SER A 370 2.03 1.86 0.49
C SER A 370 1.01 2.78 1.17
N LYS A 371 1.44 3.71 2.02
CA LYS A 371 0.55 4.72 2.61
C LYS A 371 -0.09 5.62 1.55
N ALA A 372 0.55 5.80 0.39
CA ALA A 372 0.07 6.64 -0.70
C ALA A 372 -0.95 5.94 -1.62
N ALA A 373 -1.21 4.64 -1.41
CA ALA A 373 -2.16 3.87 -2.19
C ALA A 373 -3.41 3.49 -1.36
N ASN A 374 -4.54 3.37 -2.03
CA ASN A 374 -5.78 2.80 -1.50
C ASN A 374 -5.74 1.27 -1.56
N GLU A 375 -6.69 0.63 -0.88
CA GLU A 375 -6.82 -0.83 -0.88
C GLU A 375 -7.08 -1.43 -2.27
N ASP A 376 -7.74 -0.70 -3.17
CA ASP A 376 -7.94 -1.14 -4.57
C ASP A 376 -6.72 -0.87 -5.47
N GLY A 377 -5.65 -0.30 -4.91
CA GLY A 377 -4.39 0.02 -5.59
C GLY A 377 -4.34 1.42 -6.19
N THR A 378 -5.43 2.18 -6.17
CA THR A 378 -5.44 3.57 -6.69
C THR A 378 -4.60 4.50 -5.82
N PHE A 379 -4.12 5.60 -6.38
CA PHE A 379 -3.52 6.65 -5.58
C PHE A 379 -4.57 7.32 -4.66
N LYS A 380 -4.15 7.69 -3.45
CA LYS A 380 -4.98 8.50 -2.56
C LYS A 380 -5.29 9.87 -3.14
N SER A 381 -6.27 10.57 -2.56
CA SER A 381 -6.60 11.95 -2.96
C SER A 381 -5.45 12.93 -2.65
N ASP A 382 -5.40 14.09 -3.34
CA ASP A 382 -4.34 15.09 -3.12
C ASP A 382 -4.35 15.60 -1.67
N GLU A 383 -5.53 15.71 -1.06
CA GLU A 383 -5.70 16.10 0.34
C GLU A 383 -5.10 15.06 1.29
N GLU A 384 -5.42 13.78 1.11
CA GLU A 384 -4.85 12.71 1.92
C GLU A 384 -3.33 12.61 1.75
N LEU A 385 -2.84 12.72 0.51
CA LEU A 385 -1.41 12.66 0.21
C LEU A 385 -0.67 13.84 0.85
N THR A 386 -1.19 15.06 0.70
CA THR A 386 -0.64 16.26 1.34
C THR A 386 -0.56 16.09 2.86
N ALA A 387 -1.61 15.54 3.48
CA ALA A 387 -1.63 15.25 4.91
C ALA A 387 -0.58 14.21 5.29
N ILE A 388 -0.48 13.09 4.56
CA ILE A 388 0.49 12.01 4.84
C ILE A 388 1.93 12.52 4.86
N TYR A 389 2.35 13.29 3.85
CA TYR A 389 3.72 13.81 3.81
C TYR A 389 3.92 14.98 4.78
N GLY A 390 2.91 15.83 4.97
CA GLY A 390 2.96 16.93 5.93
C GLY A 390 3.09 16.45 7.39
N GLU A 391 2.34 15.42 7.79
CA GLU A 391 2.44 14.80 9.11
C GLU A 391 3.80 14.14 9.36
N ALA A 392 4.43 13.62 8.31
CA ALA A 392 5.78 13.08 8.37
C ALA A 392 6.86 14.18 8.49
N GLY A 393 6.51 15.45 8.32
CA GLY A 393 7.41 16.59 8.43
C GLY A 393 8.06 17.03 7.13
N LEU A 394 7.47 16.68 5.97
CA LEU A 394 7.97 17.17 4.68
C LEU A 394 7.91 18.71 4.64
N ASP A 395 9.06 19.35 4.41
CA ASP A 395 9.16 20.79 4.28
C ASP A 395 8.95 21.17 2.81
N GLY A 396 7.77 21.72 2.48
CA GLY A 396 7.43 22.12 1.12
C GLY A 396 8.31 23.23 0.53
N SER A 397 9.19 23.85 1.32
CA SER A 397 10.16 24.84 0.83
C SER A 397 11.50 24.22 0.38
N ARG A 398 11.72 22.93 0.64
CA ARG A 398 12.95 22.20 0.29
C ARG A 398 12.73 21.26 -0.89
N ASP A 399 13.77 21.10 -1.70
CA ASP A 399 13.81 20.04 -2.71
C ASP A 399 13.84 18.67 -2.03
N THR A 400 13.50 17.62 -2.78
CA THR A 400 13.27 16.28 -2.21
C THR A 400 14.02 15.19 -2.95
N ILE A 401 14.60 14.25 -2.19
CA ILE A 401 15.11 12.98 -2.70
C ILE A 401 14.33 11.84 -2.04
N ALA A 402 13.73 10.98 -2.84
CA ALA A 402 13.09 9.74 -2.38
C ALA A 402 14.01 8.54 -2.62
N TYR A 403 14.03 7.59 -1.66
CA TYR A 403 14.81 6.36 -1.79
C TYR A 403 14.15 5.16 -1.08
N CYS A 404 14.49 3.95 -1.51
CA CYS A 404 14.04 2.68 -0.92
C CYS A 404 15.22 1.70 -0.74
N ARG A 405 15.12 0.46 -1.25
CA ARG A 405 16.27 -0.47 -1.36
C ARG A 405 16.95 -0.41 -2.72
N ILE A 406 16.20 -0.35 -3.82
CA ILE A 406 16.72 -0.46 -5.20
C ILE A 406 16.02 0.48 -6.22
N GLY A 407 15.37 1.56 -5.77
CA GLY A 407 14.80 2.61 -6.63
C GLY A 407 13.36 2.41 -7.14
N GLU A 408 12.81 1.21 -7.05
CA GLU A 408 11.50 0.82 -7.58
C GLU A 408 10.34 1.40 -6.76
N ARG A 409 10.36 1.24 -5.43
CA ARG A 409 9.31 1.81 -4.55
C ARG A 409 9.42 3.32 -4.40
N SER A 410 10.65 3.85 -4.44
CA SER A 410 10.85 5.30 -4.38
C SER A 410 10.42 5.99 -5.66
N SER A 411 10.39 5.30 -6.81
CA SER A 411 9.79 5.85 -8.04
C SER A 411 8.27 6.10 -7.90
N HIS A 412 7.55 5.23 -7.18
CA HIS A 412 6.13 5.44 -6.87
C HIS A 412 5.93 6.69 -6.01
N THR A 413 6.75 6.88 -4.97
CA THR A 413 6.69 8.10 -4.15
C THR A 413 7.17 9.34 -4.93
N TRP A 414 8.16 9.21 -5.81
CA TRP A 414 8.59 10.27 -6.70
C TRP A 414 7.44 10.73 -7.60
N PHE A 415 6.68 9.79 -8.17
CA PHE A 415 5.49 10.08 -8.97
C PHE A 415 4.44 10.85 -8.15
N VAL A 416 4.16 10.39 -6.93
CA VAL A 416 3.23 11.06 -6.02
C VAL A 416 3.66 12.50 -5.74
N LEU A 417 4.90 12.72 -5.32
CA LEU A 417 5.38 14.05 -4.94
C LEU A 417 5.47 15.00 -6.15
N LYS A 418 6.04 14.52 -7.27
CA LYS A 418 6.30 15.37 -8.44
C LYS A 418 5.06 15.54 -9.32
N GLU A 419 4.43 14.43 -9.68
CA GLU A 419 3.40 14.39 -10.72
C GLU A 419 2.00 14.68 -10.16
N LEU A 420 1.68 14.21 -8.95
CA LEU A 420 0.36 14.43 -8.33
C LEU A 420 0.32 15.68 -7.45
N LEU A 421 1.30 15.83 -6.55
CA LEU A 421 1.35 16.96 -5.62
C LEU A 421 2.08 18.19 -6.19
N GLY A 422 2.71 18.07 -7.36
CA GLY A 422 3.30 19.20 -8.08
C GLY A 422 4.59 19.75 -7.46
N HIS A 423 5.29 18.99 -6.61
CA HIS A 423 6.62 19.40 -6.14
C HIS A 423 7.60 19.45 -7.32
N LYS A 424 8.20 20.61 -7.58
CA LYS A 424 8.99 20.84 -8.80
C LYS A 424 10.28 20.00 -8.83
N ASN A 425 11.01 20.01 -7.73
CA ASN A 425 12.35 19.42 -7.61
C ASN A 425 12.29 18.17 -6.72
N VAL A 426 12.00 17.04 -7.36
CA VAL A 426 12.00 15.73 -6.72
C VAL A 426 12.87 14.79 -7.54
N LYS A 427 13.82 14.14 -6.87
CA LYS A 427 14.72 13.15 -7.45
C LYS A 427 14.47 11.76 -6.86
N ASN A 428 14.61 10.74 -7.68
CA ASN A 428 14.71 9.36 -7.23
C ASN A 428 16.18 8.99 -7.07
N TYR A 429 16.59 8.52 -5.90
CA TYR A 429 17.91 7.93 -5.68
C TYR A 429 17.83 6.41 -5.87
N ASP A 430 18.11 5.96 -7.09
CA ASP A 430 17.95 4.56 -7.51
C ASP A 430 18.97 3.61 -6.86
N GLY A 431 20.18 4.10 -6.56
CA GLY A 431 21.17 3.37 -5.76
C GLY A 431 20.63 2.92 -4.41
N SER A 432 19.85 3.81 -3.76
CA SER A 432 19.02 3.51 -2.59
C SER A 432 19.80 2.83 -1.45
N TRP A 433 19.12 2.12 -0.53
CA TRP A 433 19.77 1.54 0.66
C TRP A 433 20.76 0.42 0.37
N THR A 434 20.60 -0.33 -0.72
CA THR A 434 21.57 -1.37 -1.10
C THR A 434 22.94 -0.79 -1.45
N GLU A 435 22.97 0.39 -2.11
CA GLU A 435 24.20 1.17 -2.29
C GLU A 435 24.59 1.85 -0.98
N TYR A 436 23.76 2.75 -0.45
CA TYR A 436 24.09 3.62 0.69
C TYR A 436 24.52 2.83 1.93
N GLY A 437 23.75 1.82 2.33
CA GLY A 437 24.05 0.94 3.48
C GLY A 437 25.27 0.04 3.26
N SER A 438 25.91 0.09 2.10
CA SER A 438 27.14 -0.62 1.76
C SER A 438 28.33 0.31 1.52
N LEU A 439 28.14 1.63 1.51
CA LEU A 439 29.23 2.60 1.35
C LEU A 439 30.09 2.66 2.62
N VAL A 440 31.41 2.77 2.43
CA VAL A 440 32.35 2.89 3.55
C VAL A 440 32.36 4.33 4.05
N GLY A 441 32.12 4.52 5.36
CA GLY A 441 32.33 5.81 6.04
C GLY A 441 31.22 6.84 5.88
N VAL A 442 30.09 6.49 5.25
CA VAL A 442 28.93 7.39 5.18
C VAL A 442 28.16 7.45 6.52
N PRO A 443 27.54 8.60 6.84
CA PRO A 443 26.69 8.71 8.04
C PRO A 443 25.47 7.78 7.99
N ILE A 444 25.14 7.11 9.10
CA ILE A 444 23.91 6.30 9.23
C ILE A 444 23.23 6.66 10.55
N GLU A 445 21.91 6.81 10.53
CA GLU A 445 21.08 7.00 11.72
C GLU A 445 20.27 5.72 12.01
N LEU A 446 20.09 5.44 13.31
CA LEU A 446 19.28 4.34 13.84
C LEU A 446 18.23 4.93 14.79
N GLY A 447 16.99 4.41 14.76
CA GLY A 447 15.88 4.97 15.53
C GLY A 447 15.50 6.39 15.09
N LYS A 448 14.33 6.95 15.35
CA LYS A 448 13.37 6.72 16.45
C LYS A 448 12.35 5.60 16.22
#